data_AF-A0A934BUR9-F1
#
_entry.id   AF-A0A934BUR9-F1
#
_cell.length_a   1.000
_cell.length_b   1.000
_cell.length_c   1.000
_cell.angle_alpha   90.00
_cell.angle_beta   90.00
_cell.angle_gamma   90.00
#
_symmetry.space_group_name_H-M   'P 1'
#
loop_
_entity.id
_entity.type
_entity.pdbx_description
1 polymer ?
#
loop_
_entity_poly.entity_id
_entity_poly.type
_entity_poly.pdbx_seq_one_letter_code
_entity_poly.pdbx_strand_id
1 'polypeptide(L)'
;MLPPDQIRTAVAIQKKSYKLLLWLGDAIDRGLITFKKSHDDVSAAEAACEWIEEHYLNLPESARPEREFLREFSNYFGSYVTTSFDLVEKPGTKLESRCGCYCPLCAHLVNVSHLQPKKPAKRDKEKAREKRISRVMMLAEEESLPISGGIATTIATAPQFLRSAAYSAYGQSLLERVRGSEGGLYILALWREIAWKPEGSPIKGFRLEADDIFNAERELVAEIARQRQKTA
;
A
#
# COMPACT_ATOMS: atom_id res chain seq x y z
N MET A 1 20.49 -0.64 3.90
CA MET A 1 19.20 -1.36 4.07
C MET A 1 18.21 -0.54 4.89
N LEU A 2 16.90 -0.80 4.75
CA LEU A 2 15.84 -0.15 5.53
C LEU A 2 15.94 -0.51 7.03
N PRO A 3 15.70 0.44 7.96
CA PRO A 3 15.82 0.17 9.41
C PRO A 3 14.81 -0.89 9.88
N PRO A 4 15.25 -2.02 10.49
CA PRO A 4 14.39 -3.15 10.79
C PRO A 4 13.19 -2.82 11.67
N ASP A 5 13.41 -2.11 12.78
CA ASP A 5 12.36 -1.80 13.74
C ASP A 5 11.30 -0.88 13.13
N GLN A 6 11.73 0.11 12.33
CA GLN A 6 10.82 1.02 11.66
C GLN A 6 9.94 0.30 10.63
N ILE A 7 10.48 -0.67 9.89
CA ILE A 7 9.71 -1.47 8.94
C ILE A 7 8.71 -2.38 9.66
N ARG A 8 9.12 -3.03 10.76
CA ARG A 8 8.20 -3.86 11.55
C ARG A 8 7.02 -3.03 12.06
N THR A 9 7.28 -1.85 12.62
CA THR A 9 6.23 -0.91 13.06
C THR A 9 5.37 -0.45 11.89
N ALA A 10 5.96 -0.07 10.75
CA ALA A 10 5.20 0.42 9.59
C ALA A 10 4.29 -0.67 8.99
N VAL A 11 4.75 -1.93 8.93
CA VAL A 11 3.91 -3.07 8.50
C VAL A 11 2.78 -3.33 9.50
N ALA A 12 3.06 -3.26 10.82
CA ALA A 12 2.03 -3.41 11.84
C ALA A 12 0.94 -2.33 11.74
N ILE A 13 1.36 -1.07 11.56
CA ILE A 13 0.47 0.07 11.30
C ILE A 13 -0.36 -0.19 10.05
N GLN A 14 0.26 -0.56 8.92
CA GLN A 14 -0.43 -0.85 7.67
C GLN A 14 -1.53 -1.90 7.83
N LYS A 15 -1.23 -3.00 8.53
CA LYS A 15 -2.19 -4.09 8.74
C LYS A 15 -3.39 -3.62 9.56
N LYS A 16 -3.13 -2.88 10.63
CA LYS A 16 -4.15 -2.41 11.56
C LYS A 16 -5.00 -1.28 10.95
N SER A 17 -4.36 -0.37 10.22
CA SER A 17 -5.04 0.70 9.47
C SER A 17 -5.91 0.15 8.35
N TYR A 18 -5.48 -0.93 7.68
CA TYR A 18 -6.30 -1.57 6.66
C TYR A 18 -7.57 -2.20 7.24
N LYS A 19 -7.47 -2.82 8.42
CA LYS A 19 -8.66 -3.33 9.14
C LYS A 19 -9.62 -2.20 9.50
N LEU A 20 -9.10 -1.05 9.96
CA LEU A 20 -9.92 0.13 10.24
C LEU A 20 -10.63 0.61 8.97
N LEU A 21 -9.92 0.67 7.85
CA LEU A 21 -10.48 1.10 6.56
C LEU A 21 -11.64 0.19 6.11
N LEU A 22 -11.46 -1.13 6.21
CA LEU A 22 -12.51 -2.09 5.85
C LEU A 22 -13.72 -2.00 6.79
N TRP A 23 -13.48 -1.82 8.10
CA TRP A 23 -14.54 -1.61 9.07
C TRP A 23 -15.32 -0.32 8.81
N LEU A 24 -14.63 0.78 8.48
CA LEU A 24 -15.26 2.04 8.11
C LEU A 24 -16.11 1.90 6.84
N GLY A 25 -15.60 1.20 5.82
CA GLY A 25 -16.36 0.90 4.61
C GLY A 25 -17.67 0.14 4.93
N ASP A 26 -17.60 -0.92 5.73
CA ASP A 26 -18.78 -1.69 6.17
C ASP A 26 -19.73 -0.85 7.03
N ALA A 27 -19.22 -0.01 7.93
CA ALA A 27 -20.03 0.86 8.77
C ALA A 27 -20.78 1.93 7.95
N ILE A 28 -20.15 2.48 6.91
CA ILE A 28 -20.79 3.40 5.95
C ILE A 28 -21.84 2.66 5.12
N ASP A 29 -21.51 1.49 4.59
CA ASP A 29 -22.43 0.67 3.78
C ASP A 29 -23.68 0.26 4.59
N ARG A 30 -23.56 0.10 5.91
CA ARG A 30 -24.67 -0.18 6.85
C ARG A 30 -25.40 1.05 7.37
N GLY A 31 -24.95 2.26 7.03
CA GLY A 31 -25.53 3.51 7.51
C GLY A 31 -25.25 3.82 8.99
N LEU A 32 -24.27 3.15 9.61
CA LEU A 32 -23.83 3.42 10.99
C LEU A 32 -23.02 4.72 11.10
N ILE A 33 -22.31 5.07 10.03
CA ILE A 33 -21.52 6.29 9.93
C ILE A 33 -21.99 7.06 8.70
N THR A 34 -22.41 8.30 8.89
CA THR A 34 -22.70 9.21 7.78
C THR A 34 -21.45 9.98 7.44
N PHE A 35 -20.94 9.82 6.23
CA PHE A 35 -19.81 10.61 5.77
C PHE A 35 -20.27 12.01 5.39
N LYS A 36 -19.72 13.03 6.05
CA LYS A 36 -19.81 14.42 5.59
C LYS A 36 -18.42 14.83 5.10
N LYS A 37 -18.37 15.43 3.92
CA LYS A 37 -17.12 15.99 3.40
C LYS A 37 -16.65 17.07 4.38
N SER A 38 -15.47 16.89 4.97
CA SER A 38 -14.84 17.92 5.80
C SER A 38 -14.57 19.17 4.97
N HIS A 39 -14.77 20.35 5.57
CA HIS A 39 -14.54 21.64 4.93
C HIS A 39 -13.03 21.95 4.85
N ASP A 40 -12.59 22.19 3.62
CA ASP A 40 -11.34 22.66 2.99
C ASP A 40 -10.03 23.05 3.73
N ASP A 41 -9.87 22.97 5.06
CA ASP A 41 -8.66 23.49 5.74
C ASP A 41 -7.78 22.46 6.48
N VAL A 42 -8.14 21.16 6.49
CA VAL A 42 -7.44 20.13 7.28
C VAL A 42 -6.94 18.98 6.38
N SER A 43 -5.69 18.55 6.56
CA SER A 43 -5.14 17.42 5.81
C SER A 43 -5.88 16.12 6.16
N ALA A 44 -5.89 15.15 5.23
CA ALA A 44 -6.53 13.86 5.49
C ALA A 44 -5.94 13.13 6.70
N ALA A 45 -4.65 13.34 6.99
CA ALA A 45 -3.96 12.78 8.15
C ALA A 45 -4.42 13.42 9.47
N GLU A 46 -4.59 14.74 9.50
CA GLU A 46 -5.08 15.47 10.68
C GLU A 46 -6.53 15.14 10.96
N ALA A 47 -7.39 15.17 9.93
CA ALA A 47 -8.79 14.79 10.08
C ALA A 47 -8.94 13.33 10.55
N ALA A 48 -8.08 12.42 10.07
CA ALA A 48 -8.04 11.05 10.57
C ALA A 48 -7.61 10.99 12.05
N CYS A 49 -6.60 11.77 12.44
CA CYS A 49 -6.09 11.80 13.80
C CYS A 49 -7.16 12.25 14.79
N GLU A 50 -7.80 13.38 14.52
CA GLU A 50 -8.88 13.93 15.35
C GLU A 50 -10.04 12.94 15.47
N TRP A 51 -10.49 12.38 14.34
CA TRP A 51 -11.60 11.43 14.33
C TRP A 51 -11.28 10.15 15.12
N ILE A 52 -10.07 9.59 14.92
CA ILE A 52 -9.63 8.39 15.65
C ILE A 52 -9.51 8.67 17.14
N GLU A 53 -9.02 9.85 17.52
CA GLU A 53 -8.87 10.22 18.92
C GLU A 53 -10.22 10.36 19.63
N GLU A 54 -11.16 11.08 19.01
CA GLU A 54 -12.52 11.27 19.51
C GLU A 54 -13.27 9.93 19.65
N HIS A 55 -13.08 9.02 18.69
CA HIS A 55 -13.80 7.75 18.62
C HIS A 55 -12.99 6.56 19.15
N TYR A 56 -11.83 6.78 19.79
CA TYR A 56 -10.85 5.73 20.06
C TYR A 56 -11.42 4.50 20.78
N LEU A 57 -12.26 4.72 21.80
CA LEU A 57 -12.89 3.64 22.57
C LEU A 57 -13.99 2.90 21.81
N ASN A 58 -14.55 3.53 20.77
CA ASN A 58 -15.58 2.95 19.91
C ASN A 58 -14.98 2.14 18.75
N LEU A 59 -13.67 2.28 18.49
CA LEU A 59 -12.98 1.50 17.46
C LEU A 59 -12.89 0.03 17.85
N PRO A 60 -13.07 -0.90 16.88
CA PRO A 60 -12.80 -2.31 17.12
C PRO A 60 -11.37 -2.53 17.60
N GLU A 61 -11.17 -3.37 18.62
CA GLU A 61 -9.84 -3.65 19.20
C GLU A 61 -8.82 -4.08 18.14
N SER A 62 -9.25 -4.90 17.18
CA SER A 62 -8.39 -5.40 16.10
C SER A 62 -7.91 -4.32 15.11
N ALA A 63 -8.54 -3.14 15.11
CA ALA A 63 -8.28 -2.00 14.23
C ALA A 63 -7.83 -0.73 14.99
N ARG A 64 -7.90 -0.75 16.33
CA ARG A 64 -7.56 0.38 17.20
C ARG A 64 -6.04 0.58 17.28
N PRO A 65 -5.48 1.76 16.94
CA PRO A 65 -4.05 2.01 17.06
C PRO A 65 -3.58 1.95 18.51
N GLU A 66 -2.28 1.72 18.71
CA GLU A 66 -1.64 2.00 20.00
C GLU A 66 -1.51 3.51 20.16
N ARG A 67 -1.72 4.01 21.39
CA ARG A 67 -1.76 5.45 21.67
C ARG A 67 -0.47 6.16 21.28
N GLU A 68 0.68 5.53 21.51
CA GLU A 68 1.99 6.09 21.18
C GLU A 68 2.23 6.25 19.67
N PHE A 69 1.55 5.46 18.83
CA PHE A 69 1.66 5.50 17.37
C PHE A 69 0.46 6.18 16.70
N LEU A 70 -0.34 6.94 17.44
CA LEU A 70 -1.56 7.54 16.91
C LEU A 70 -1.29 8.44 15.71
N ARG A 71 -0.22 9.25 15.75
CA ARG A 71 0.11 10.16 14.65
C ARG A 71 0.56 9.40 13.40
N GLU A 72 1.49 8.46 13.56
CA GLU A 72 1.99 7.59 12.50
C GLU A 72 0.88 6.79 11.84
N PHE A 73 -0.02 6.26 12.66
CA PHE A 73 -1.19 5.52 12.19
C PHE A 73 -2.12 6.42 11.39
N SER A 74 -2.40 7.64 11.87
CA SER A 74 -3.29 8.59 11.22
C SER A 74 -2.70 9.12 9.90
N ASN A 75 -1.39 9.38 9.88
CA ASN A 75 -0.65 9.69 8.66
C ASN A 75 -0.84 8.60 7.60
N TYR A 76 -0.59 7.34 7.98
CA TYR A 76 -0.69 6.20 7.08
C TYR A 76 -2.13 5.93 6.62
N PHE A 77 -3.10 6.06 7.54
CA PHE A 77 -4.51 5.85 7.28
C PHE A 77 -5.07 6.92 6.35
N GLY A 78 -4.81 8.20 6.63
CA GLY A 78 -5.25 9.32 5.79
C GLY A 78 -4.76 9.20 4.35
N SER A 79 -3.56 8.66 4.15
CA SER A 79 -3.02 8.48 2.81
C SER A 79 -3.78 7.42 1.97
N TYR A 80 -4.64 6.57 2.53
CA TYR A 80 -5.42 5.63 1.71
C TYR A 80 -6.31 6.34 0.69
N VAL A 81 -6.82 7.53 1.05
CA VAL A 81 -7.71 8.34 0.20
C VAL A 81 -6.95 8.91 -1.00
N THR A 82 -5.65 9.20 -0.85
CA THR A 82 -4.81 9.69 -1.94
C THR A 82 -4.21 8.53 -2.76
N THR A 83 -3.84 7.42 -2.13
CA THR A 83 -3.05 6.37 -2.78
C THR A 83 -3.83 5.17 -3.31
N SER A 84 -4.98 4.84 -2.72
CA SER A 84 -5.52 3.48 -2.86
C SER A 84 -7.03 3.39 -3.05
N PHE A 85 -7.81 4.28 -2.44
CA PHE A 85 -9.27 4.20 -2.46
C PHE A 85 -9.92 5.54 -2.72
N ASP A 86 -10.98 5.53 -3.52
CA ASP A 86 -11.95 6.62 -3.61
C ASP A 86 -13.11 6.31 -2.67
N LEU A 87 -13.61 7.36 -2.00
CA LEU A 87 -14.87 7.27 -1.28
C LEU A 87 -15.97 7.90 -2.14
N VAL A 88 -16.93 7.08 -2.56
CA VAL A 88 -18.00 7.47 -3.47
C VAL A 88 -19.30 7.58 -2.69
N GLU A 89 -19.88 8.79 -2.62
CA GLU A 89 -21.09 9.08 -1.83
C GLU A 89 -22.32 8.26 -2.28
N LYS A 90 -22.45 8.02 -3.59
CA LYS A 90 -23.56 7.26 -4.17
C LYS A 90 -22.97 6.17 -5.05
N PRO A 91 -22.55 5.04 -4.47
CA PRO A 91 -22.03 3.94 -5.27
C PRO A 91 -23.16 3.36 -6.13
N GLY A 92 -22.83 3.00 -7.37
CA GLY A 92 -23.79 2.33 -8.26
C GLY A 92 -24.16 0.92 -7.78
N THR A 93 -24.92 0.19 -8.59
CA THR A 93 -25.22 -1.22 -8.36
C THR A 93 -24.36 -2.10 -9.26
N LYS A 94 -24.02 -3.30 -8.78
CA LYS A 94 -23.39 -4.35 -9.59
C LYS A 94 -24.26 -5.61 -9.56
N LEU A 95 -24.21 -6.37 -10.65
CA LEU A 95 -24.78 -7.71 -10.67
C LEU A 95 -23.83 -8.64 -9.92
N GLU A 96 -24.34 -9.33 -8.91
CA GLU A 96 -23.59 -10.32 -8.15
C GLU A 96 -24.29 -11.67 -8.23
N SER A 97 -23.51 -12.75 -8.28
CA SER A 97 -24.03 -14.11 -8.32
C SER A 97 -23.27 -15.01 -7.36
N ARG A 98 -23.99 -15.65 -6.43
CA ARG A 98 -23.38 -16.55 -5.44
C ARG A 98 -22.77 -17.82 -6.06
N CYS A 99 -23.34 -18.30 -7.17
CA CYS A 99 -22.86 -19.47 -7.93
C CYS A 99 -21.88 -19.10 -9.06
N GLY A 100 -21.74 -17.81 -9.40
CA GLY A 100 -21.02 -17.36 -10.61
C GLY A 100 -21.74 -17.65 -11.94
N CYS A 101 -22.93 -18.25 -11.90
CA CYS A 101 -23.70 -18.66 -13.07
C CYS A 101 -24.55 -17.53 -13.70
N TYR A 102 -24.72 -16.40 -13.00
CA TYR A 102 -25.40 -15.17 -13.44
C TYR A 102 -26.78 -15.36 -14.10
N CYS A 103 -27.49 -16.46 -13.79
CA CYS A 103 -28.84 -16.70 -14.27
C CYS A 103 -29.87 -15.84 -13.51
N PRO A 104 -31.11 -15.67 -14.01
CA PRO A 104 -32.14 -14.87 -13.35
C PRO A 104 -32.47 -15.28 -11.90
N LEU A 105 -32.19 -16.54 -11.53
CA LEU A 105 -32.41 -17.05 -10.17
C LEU A 105 -31.26 -16.74 -9.20
N CYS A 106 -30.04 -16.55 -9.71
CA CYS A 106 -28.84 -16.41 -8.89
C CYS A 106 -28.17 -15.05 -9.00
N ALA A 107 -28.56 -14.24 -9.98
CA ALA A 107 -28.04 -12.91 -10.20
C ALA A 107 -28.95 -11.89 -9.49
N HIS A 108 -28.36 -11.12 -8.58
CA HIS A 108 -29.06 -10.04 -7.89
C HIS A 108 -28.26 -8.75 -8.00
N LEU A 109 -28.96 -7.63 -8.07
CA LEU A 109 -28.33 -6.32 -7.98
C LEU A 109 -27.99 -6.05 -6.51
N VAL A 110 -26.72 -5.79 -6.25
CA VAL A 110 -26.23 -5.36 -4.94
C VAL A 110 -25.63 -3.97 -5.06
N ASN A 111 -25.72 -3.18 -3.99
CA ASN A 111 -25.03 -1.90 -3.92
C ASN A 111 -23.52 -2.16 -3.91
N VAL A 112 -22.78 -1.40 -4.72
CA VAL A 112 -21.32 -1.38 -4.64
C VAL A 112 -20.94 -0.68 -3.33
N SER A 113 -19.81 -1.06 -2.73
CA SER A 113 -19.31 -0.37 -1.54
C SER A 113 -19.00 1.10 -1.86
N HIS A 114 -19.21 1.98 -0.87
CA HIS A 114 -18.76 3.37 -0.94
C HIS A 114 -17.23 3.46 -1.07
N LEU A 115 -16.50 2.47 -0.56
CA LEU A 115 -15.05 2.38 -0.67
C LEU A 115 -14.64 1.66 -1.96
N GLN A 116 -14.13 2.40 -2.94
CA GLN A 116 -13.76 1.85 -4.24
C GLN A 116 -12.25 1.87 -4.45
N PRO A 117 -11.62 0.73 -4.83
CA PRO A 117 -10.18 0.72 -5.09
C PRO A 117 -9.87 1.52 -6.36
N LYS A 118 -8.88 2.41 -6.27
CA LYS A 118 -8.37 3.16 -7.42
C LYS A 118 -7.73 2.22 -8.45
N LYS A 119 -7.62 2.68 -9.69
CA LYS A 119 -6.95 1.96 -10.78
C LYS A 119 -5.70 2.73 -11.22
N PRO A 120 -4.48 2.18 -11.02
CA PRO A 120 -3.27 2.83 -11.49
C PRO A 120 -3.26 2.96 -13.02
N ALA A 121 -3.01 4.17 -13.51
CA ALA A 121 -2.84 4.45 -14.93
C ALA A 121 -1.41 4.11 -15.39
N LYS A 122 -1.15 4.21 -16.70
CA LYS A 122 0.19 3.97 -17.28
C LYS A 122 1.28 4.82 -16.60
N ARG A 123 0.99 6.10 -16.35
CA ARG A 123 1.91 7.03 -15.66
C ARG A 123 2.28 6.57 -14.24
N ASP A 124 1.34 5.97 -13.52
CA ASP A 124 1.57 5.52 -12.15
C ASP A 124 2.46 4.28 -12.12
N LYS A 125 2.34 3.42 -13.14
CA LYS A 125 3.22 2.26 -13.35
C LYS A 125 4.64 2.70 -13.73
N GLU A 126 4.78 3.73 -14.56
CA GLU A 126 6.11 4.28 -14.88
C GLU A 126 6.76 4.90 -13.64
N LYS A 127 5.99 5.68 -12.86
CA LYS A 127 6.49 6.23 -11.59
C LYS A 127 6.84 5.14 -10.57
N ALA A 128 6.10 4.03 -10.54
CA ALA A 128 6.47 2.87 -9.71
C ALA A 128 7.81 2.25 -10.17
N ARG A 129 8.03 2.15 -11.48
CA ARG A 129 9.32 1.72 -12.04
C ARG A 129 10.46 2.66 -11.65
N GLU A 130 10.27 3.97 -11.77
CA GLU A 130 11.25 4.97 -11.33
C GLU A 130 11.59 4.81 -9.84
N LYS A 131 10.58 4.57 -9.00
CA LYS A 131 10.76 4.34 -7.56
C LYS A 131 11.52 3.06 -7.25
N ARG A 132 11.33 1.99 -8.03
CA ARG A 132 12.17 0.77 -7.92
C ARG A 132 13.62 1.06 -8.27
N ILE A 133 13.88 1.75 -9.38
CA ILE A 133 15.24 2.08 -9.83
C ILE A 133 15.94 2.96 -8.78
N SER A 134 15.26 4.02 -8.34
CA SER A 134 15.75 4.92 -7.29
C SER A 134 16.04 4.16 -5.99
N ARG A 135 15.17 3.22 -5.59
CA ARG A 135 15.41 2.42 -4.39
C ARG A 135 16.63 1.52 -4.53
N VAL A 136 16.81 0.85 -5.67
CA VAL A 136 17.99 0.02 -5.93
C VAL A 136 19.28 0.85 -5.86
N MET A 137 19.27 2.08 -6.38
CA MET A 137 20.41 2.99 -6.24
C MET A 137 20.67 3.38 -4.78
N MET A 138 19.64 3.79 -4.03
CA MET A 138 19.77 4.13 -2.62
C MET A 138 20.29 2.94 -1.79
N LEU A 139 19.79 1.73 -2.05
CA LEU A 139 20.26 0.52 -1.39
C LEU A 139 21.74 0.25 -1.71
N ALA A 140 22.16 0.47 -2.96
CA ALA A 140 23.55 0.34 -3.35
C ALA A 140 24.46 1.34 -2.62
N GLU A 141 24.01 2.59 -2.44
CA GLU A 141 24.71 3.62 -1.67
C GLU A 141 24.80 3.27 -0.18
N GLU A 142 23.69 2.85 0.44
CA GLU A 142 23.61 2.42 1.84
C GLU A 142 24.60 1.29 2.16
N GLU A 143 24.81 0.37 1.21
CA GLU A 143 25.74 -0.76 1.37
C GLU A 143 27.16 -0.48 0.86
N SER A 144 27.48 0.79 0.53
CA SER A 144 28.80 1.17 -0.02
C SER A 144 29.18 0.43 -1.31
N LEU A 145 28.17 0.07 -2.12
CA LEU A 145 28.26 -0.61 -3.40
C LEU A 145 27.74 0.26 -4.56
N PRO A 146 28.24 1.49 -4.77
CA PRO A 146 27.67 2.40 -5.77
C PRO A 146 27.71 1.76 -7.17
N ILE A 147 26.58 1.88 -7.88
CA ILE A 147 26.38 1.37 -9.24
C ILE A 147 25.87 2.49 -10.14
N SER A 148 26.07 2.35 -11.45
CA SER A 148 25.49 3.29 -12.41
C SER A 148 23.98 3.14 -12.50
N GLY A 149 23.28 4.21 -12.93
CA GLY A 149 21.84 4.17 -13.17
C GLY A 149 21.42 3.12 -14.22
N GLY A 150 22.32 2.80 -15.16
CA GLY A 150 22.11 1.71 -16.12
C GLY A 150 22.01 0.35 -15.43
N ILE A 151 22.96 0.03 -14.53
CA ILE A 151 22.94 -1.22 -13.76
C ILE A 151 21.72 -1.27 -12.84
N ALA A 152 21.40 -0.16 -12.16
CA ALA A 152 20.22 -0.09 -11.30
C ALA A 152 18.93 -0.35 -12.10
N THR A 153 18.82 0.19 -13.31
CA THR A 153 17.70 -0.06 -14.22
C THR A 153 17.64 -1.53 -14.62
N THR A 154 18.76 -2.13 -15.00
CA THR A 154 18.83 -3.55 -15.34
C THR A 154 18.35 -4.42 -14.18
N ILE A 155 18.83 -4.20 -12.97
CA ILE A 155 18.41 -4.96 -11.77
C ILE A 155 16.92 -4.75 -11.49
N ALA A 156 16.45 -3.49 -11.41
CA ALA A 156 15.09 -3.15 -11.01
C ALA A 156 13.98 -3.58 -12.01
N THR A 157 14.37 -3.89 -13.25
CA THR A 157 13.44 -4.34 -14.31
C THR A 157 13.62 -5.80 -14.71
N ALA A 158 14.67 -6.47 -14.23
CA ALA A 158 14.90 -7.88 -14.51
C ALA A 158 13.78 -8.74 -13.90
N PRO A 159 13.13 -9.65 -14.65
CA PRO A 159 11.99 -10.44 -14.15
C PRO A 159 12.25 -11.16 -12.83
N GLN A 160 13.46 -11.67 -12.62
CA GLN A 160 13.86 -12.38 -11.41
C GLN A 160 14.02 -11.48 -10.17
N PHE A 161 14.25 -10.18 -10.35
CA PHE A 161 14.43 -9.20 -9.26
C PHE A 161 13.31 -8.17 -9.18
N LEU A 162 12.38 -8.17 -10.14
CA LEU A 162 11.29 -7.20 -10.23
C LEU A 162 10.49 -7.14 -8.92
N ARG A 163 10.13 -8.30 -8.36
CA ARG A 163 9.34 -8.38 -7.13
C ARG A 163 10.15 -7.93 -5.92
N SER A 164 11.43 -8.28 -5.84
CA SER A 164 12.31 -7.87 -4.74
C SER A 164 12.54 -6.34 -4.77
N ALA A 165 12.74 -5.77 -5.96
CA ALA A 165 12.80 -4.32 -6.14
C ALA A 165 11.48 -3.63 -5.78
N ALA A 166 10.32 -4.24 -6.10
CA ALA A 166 9.01 -3.74 -5.72
C ALA A 166 8.80 -3.77 -4.19
N TYR A 167 9.19 -4.85 -3.49
CA TYR A 167 9.14 -4.94 -2.03
C TYR A 167 10.00 -3.87 -1.36
N SER A 168 11.25 -3.69 -1.78
CA SER A 168 12.13 -2.67 -1.19
C SER A 168 11.58 -1.26 -1.44
N ALA A 169 11.09 -0.96 -2.65
CA ALA A 169 10.50 0.34 -2.96
C ALA A 169 9.20 0.59 -2.20
N TYR A 170 8.36 -0.44 -2.05
CA TYR A 170 7.14 -0.37 -1.24
C TYR A 170 7.47 -0.16 0.24
N GLY A 171 8.48 -0.86 0.77
CA GLY A 171 8.98 -0.68 2.14
C GLY A 171 9.41 0.76 2.42
N GLN A 172 10.14 1.38 1.49
CA GLN A 172 10.47 2.80 1.58
C GLN A 172 9.20 3.67 1.60
N SER A 173 8.24 3.41 0.71
CA SER A 173 6.96 4.14 0.72
C SER A 173 6.14 3.93 1.99
N LEU A 174 6.25 2.79 2.68
CA LEU A 174 5.62 2.58 3.99
C LEU A 174 6.18 3.56 5.02
N LEU A 175 7.52 3.67 5.11
CA LEU A 175 8.18 4.58 6.05
C LEU A 175 7.82 6.03 5.75
N GLU A 176 7.81 6.42 4.47
CA GLU A 176 7.43 7.76 4.05
C GLU A 176 5.99 8.10 4.49
N ARG A 177 5.05 7.17 4.30
CA ARG A 177 3.64 7.37 4.67
C ARG A 177 3.42 7.46 6.17
N VAL A 178 4.10 6.61 6.93
CA VAL A 178 4.10 6.69 8.40
C VAL A 178 4.58 8.07 8.89
N ARG A 179 5.54 8.67 8.17
CA ARG A 179 6.07 10.02 8.45
C ARG A 179 5.22 11.16 7.87
N GLY A 180 4.05 10.88 7.28
CA GLY A 180 3.12 11.90 6.78
C GLY A 180 3.20 12.18 5.28
N SER A 181 3.99 11.44 4.50
CA SER A 181 3.95 11.56 3.04
C SER A 181 2.63 10.99 2.50
N GLU A 182 1.86 11.82 1.80
CA GLU A 182 0.61 11.38 1.16
C GLU A 182 0.86 10.39 0.00
N GLY A 183 2.06 10.39 -0.58
CA GLY A 183 2.44 9.49 -1.65
C GLY A 183 1.68 9.72 -2.97
N GLY A 184 1.34 8.64 -3.66
CA GLY A 184 0.54 8.69 -4.89
C GLY A 184 0.14 7.31 -5.39
N LEU A 185 -0.61 7.27 -6.49
CA LEU A 185 -1.13 6.03 -7.10
C LEU A 185 -0.06 5.01 -7.50
N TYR A 186 1.19 5.45 -7.68
CA TYR A 186 2.33 4.56 -7.92
C TYR A 186 2.53 3.55 -6.77
N ILE A 187 2.14 3.91 -5.54
CA ILE A 187 2.23 3.01 -4.37
C ILE A 187 1.27 1.83 -4.55
N LEU A 188 0.08 2.06 -5.13
CA LEU A 188 -0.83 0.98 -5.48
C LEU A 188 -0.30 0.14 -6.65
N ALA A 189 0.43 0.74 -7.60
CA ALA A 189 1.11 -0.02 -8.64
C ALA A 189 2.19 -0.93 -8.05
N LEU A 190 3.04 -0.43 -7.14
CA LEU A 190 4.02 -1.24 -6.39
C LEU A 190 3.34 -2.36 -5.60
N TRP A 191 2.23 -2.06 -4.90
CA TRP A 191 1.46 -3.07 -4.18
C TRP A 191 0.97 -4.20 -5.10
N ARG A 192 0.51 -3.87 -6.32
CA ARG A 192 0.08 -4.90 -7.27
C ARG A 192 1.25 -5.76 -7.75
N GLU A 193 2.45 -5.23 -7.88
CA GLU A 193 3.63 -6.00 -8.25
C GLU A 193 4.04 -7.03 -7.18
N ILE A 194 3.71 -6.79 -5.91
CA ILE A 194 4.03 -7.71 -4.81
C ILE A 194 2.87 -8.65 -4.45
N ALA A 195 1.62 -8.18 -4.55
CA ALA A 195 0.44 -8.88 -4.04
C ALA A 195 -0.38 -9.58 -5.14
N TRP A 196 0.00 -9.44 -6.41
CA TRP A 196 -0.70 -10.06 -7.54
C TRP A 196 0.20 -11.07 -8.25
N LYS A 197 -0.44 -12.04 -8.90
CA LYS A 197 0.23 -12.99 -9.79
C LYS A 197 0.53 -12.32 -11.13
N PRO A 198 1.52 -12.83 -11.88
CA PRO A 198 1.83 -12.35 -13.24
C PRO A 198 0.62 -12.34 -14.18
N GLU A 199 -0.31 -13.28 -14.01
CA GLU A 199 -1.54 -13.40 -14.82
C GLU A 199 -2.59 -12.32 -14.51
N GLY A 200 -2.34 -11.41 -13.56
CA GLY A 200 -3.19 -10.27 -13.28
C GLY A 200 -4.31 -10.52 -12.27
N SER A 201 -4.16 -11.51 -11.39
CA SER A 201 -5.09 -11.75 -10.27
C SER A 201 -4.39 -11.61 -8.91
N PRO A 202 -5.08 -11.15 -7.85
CA PRO A 202 -4.51 -11.10 -6.50
C PRO A 202 -4.07 -12.49 -6.00
N ILE A 203 -2.98 -12.53 -5.23
CA ILE A 203 -2.55 -13.74 -4.53
C ILE A 203 -3.52 -13.99 -3.37
N LYS A 204 -4.21 -15.14 -3.39
CA LYS A 204 -5.19 -15.50 -2.35
C LYS A 204 -4.49 -15.61 -0.99
N GLY A 205 -5.01 -14.89 0.00
CA GLY A 205 -4.47 -14.92 1.37
C GLY A 205 -3.14 -14.18 1.53
N PHE A 206 -2.72 -13.38 0.56
CA PHE A 206 -1.51 -12.57 0.67
C PHE A 206 -1.53 -11.69 1.93
N ARG A 207 -0.43 -11.72 2.68
CA ARG A 207 -0.16 -10.89 3.84
C ARG A 207 1.25 -10.36 3.70
N LEU A 208 1.40 -9.04 3.78
CA LEU A 208 2.73 -8.44 3.81
C LEU A 208 3.34 -8.67 5.18
N GLU A 209 4.53 -9.26 5.23
CA GLU A 209 5.36 -9.37 6.42
C GLU A 209 6.62 -8.51 6.27
N ALA A 210 7.18 -8.06 7.40
CA ALA A 210 8.43 -7.29 7.39
C ALA A 210 9.59 -8.09 6.78
N ASP A 211 9.60 -9.41 7.03
CA ASP A 211 10.62 -10.30 6.50
C ASP A 211 10.57 -10.41 4.97
N ASP A 212 9.42 -10.20 4.31
CA ASP A 212 9.36 -10.13 2.85
C ASP A 212 10.23 -8.99 2.30
N ILE A 213 10.21 -7.83 2.97
CA ILE A 213 11.00 -6.66 2.62
C ILE A 213 12.48 -6.93 2.90
N PHE A 214 12.82 -7.48 4.06
CA PHE A 214 14.22 -7.76 4.41
C PHE A 214 14.85 -8.83 3.50
N ASN A 215 14.10 -9.88 3.16
CA ASN A 215 14.55 -10.91 2.22
C ASN A 215 14.82 -10.30 0.84
N ALA A 216 13.89 -9.47 0.35
CA ALA A 216 14.03 -8.77 -0.91
C ALA A 216 15.26 -7.84 -0.93
N GLU A 217 15.54 -7.09 0.14
CA GLU A 217 16.73 -6.25 0.20
C GLU A 217 18.02 -7.08 0.17
N ARG A 218 18.09 -8.20 0.89
CA ARG A 218 19.27 -9.07 0.85
C ARG A 218 19.54 -9.66 -0.54
N GLU A 219 18.49 -10.06 -1.24
CA GLU A 219 18.60 -10.52 -2.64
C GLU A 219 19.14 -9.44 -3.57
N LEU A 220 18.63 -8.21 -3.43
CA LEU A 220 19.10 -7.07 -4.24
C LEU A 220 20.55 -6.73 -3.93
N VAL A 221 20.96 -6.71 -2.65
CA VAL A 221 22.35 -6.43 -2.26
C VAL A 221 23.31 -7.47 -2.84
N ALA A 222 22.95 -8.76 -2.78
CA ALA A 222 23.74 -9.83 -3.38
C ALA A 222 23.91 -9.64 -4.90
N GLU A 223 22.83 -9.24 -5.59
CA GLU A 223 22.88 -8.96 -7.01
C GLU A 223 23.71 -7.72 -7.35
N ILE A 224 23.57 -6.64 -6.58
CA ILE A 224 24.35 -5.40 -6.73
C ILE A 224 25.85 -5.71 -6.61
N ALA A 225 26.24 -6.47 -5.58
CA ALA A 225 27.64 -6.89 -5.39
C ALA A 225 28.17 -7.70 -6.58
N ARG A 226 27.36 -8.61 -7.12
CA ARG A 226 27.70 -9.42 -8.30
C ARG A 226 27.90 -8.57 -9.56
N GLN A 227 27.05 -7.58 -9.81
CA GLN A 227 27.19 -6.70 -10.98
C GLN A 227 28.43 -5.79 -10.89
N ARG A 228 28.76 -5.33 -9.68
CA ARG A 228 29.98 -4.55 -9.43
C ARG A 228 31.25 -5.36 -9.74
N GLN A 229 31.30 -6.63 -9.36
CA GLN A 229 32.44 -7.51 -9.67
C GLN A 229 32.64 -7.76 -11.17
N LYS A 230 31.58 -7.68 -11.99
CA LYS A 230 31.67 -7.83 -13.44
C LYS A 230 32.16 -6.58 -14.17
N THR A 231 32.11 -5.43 -13.49
CA THR A 231 32.45 -4.12 -14.05
C THR A 231 33.75 -3.54 -13.51
N ALA A 232 34.33 -4.18 -12.49
CA ALA A 232 35.68 -3.95 -11.99
C ALA A 232 36.69 -4.79 -12.78
#